data_AF-A0A9D8PAA8-F1
#
_entry.id   AF-A0A9D8PAA8-F1
#
_cell.length_a   1.000
_cell.length_b   1.000
_cell.length_c   1.000
_cell.angle_alpha   90.00
_cell.angle_beta   90.00
_cell.angle_gamma   90.00
#
_symmetry.space_group_name_H-M   'P 1'
#
loop_
_entity.id
_entity.type
_entity.pdbx_description
1 polymer ?
#
loop_
_entity_poly.entity_id
_entity_poly.type
_entity_poly.pdbx_seq_one_letter_code
_entity_poly.pdbx_strand_id
1 'polypeptide(L)'
;MPKGGARPGAGRKSYNLSEKEKRSLLSAARRKQRETGKRIADILLEMIYDPQPDPKAKQIKLTAIRVYYDVITVKEGFKTVEKHNYAPAIGLPPIKERPKEIDFFIPVESKKLS
;
A
#
# COMPACT_ATOMS: atom_id res chain seq x y z
N MET A 1 4.33 -17.22 -35.10
CA MET A 1 5.40 -16.26 -34.73
C MET A 1 4.98 -14.86 -35.16
N PRO A 2 4.81 -13.87 -34.26
CA PRO A 2 4.53 -12.51 -34.71
C PRO A 2 5.84 -11.84 -35.15
N LYS A 3 5.93 -11.51 -36.45
CA LYS A 3 6.96 -10.64 -37.04
C LYS A 3 6.70 -9.19 -36.59
N GLY A 4 7.26 -8.80 -35.44
CA GLY A 4 7.37 -7.39 -35.03
C GLY A 4 8.82 -6.96 -35.25
N GLY A 5 9.06 -6.06 -36.21
CA GLY A 5 10.42 -5.65 -36.59
C GLY A 5 11.15 -4.93 -35.45
N ALA A 6 12.47 -5.11 -35.36
CA ALA A 6 13.36 -4.44 -34.39
C ALA A 6 13.58 -2.94 -34.67
N ARG A 7 12.70 -2.30 -35.46
CA ARG A 7 12.82 -0.87 -35.79
C ARG A 7 12.17 -0.03 -34.67
N PRO A 8 12.74 1.12 -34.31
CA PRO A 8 12.07 2.07 -33.43
C PRO A 8 10.71 2.45 -34.05
N GLY A 9 9.62 2.17 -33.33
CA GLY A 9 8.24 2.36 -33.81
C GLY A 9 7.57 1.16 -34.50
N ALA A 10 8.27 0.03 -34.69
CA ALA A 10 7.70 -1.21 -35.25
C ALA A 10 7.01 -2.12 -34.21
N GLY A 11 6.88 -1.65 -32.96
CA GLY A 11 6.02 -2.26 -31.96
C GLY A 11 4.53 -2.00 -32.25
N ARG A 12 3.65 -2.86 -31.73
CA ARG A 12 2.21 -2.57 -31.72
C ARG A 12 1.99 -1.27 -30.94
N LYS A 13 1.32 -0.30 -31.56
CA LYS A 13 0.91 0.95 -30.88
C LYS A 13 0.15 0.58 -29.60
N SER A 14 0.57 1.12 -28.47
CA SER A 14 -0.16 0.94 -27.22
C SER A 14 -1.53 1.59 -27.36
N TYR A 15 -2.58 0.79 -27.17
CA TYR A 15 -3.93 1.34 -27.08
C TYR A 15 -4.08 1.95 -25.69
N ASN A 16 -3.88 3.27 -25.61
CA ASN A 16 -4.15 4.04 -24.41
C ASN A 16 -5.63 4.35 -24.37
N LEU A 17 -6.25 3.91 -23.28
CA LEU A 17 -7.69 3.90 -23.13
C LEU A 17 -8.14 5.19 -22.46
N SER A 18 -9.17 5.84 -22.98
CA SER A 18 -9.61 7.13 -22.45
C SER A 18 -10.21 6.96 -21.05
N GLU A 19 -9.81 7.80 -20.10
CA GLU A 19 -10.36 7.78 -18.73
C GLU A 19 -11.89 7.99 -18.72
N LYS A 20 -12.43 8.73 -19.70
CA LYS A 20 -13.87 8.92 -19.86
C LYS A 20 -14.58 7.60 -20.16
N GLU A 21 -14.00 6.77 -21.02
CA GLU A 21 -14.56 5.47 -21.43
C GLU A 21 -14.52 4.46 -20.27
N LYS A 22 -13.45 4.44 -19.47
CA LYS A 22 -13.39 3.59 -18.27
C LYS A 22 -14.47 3.97 -17.27
N ARG A 23 -14.65 5.27 -17.01
CA ARG A 23 -15.63 5.78 -16.04
C ARG A 23 -17.06 5.51 -16.50
N SER A 24 -17.36 5.69 -17.78
CA SER A 24 -18.70 5.39 -18.31
C SER A 24 -19.01 3.89 -18.21
N LEU A 25 -18.05 3.03 -18.55
CA LEU A 25 -18.22 1.57 -18.47
C LEU A 25 -18.38 1.09 -17.02
N LEU A 26 -17.59 1.61 -16.08
CA LEU A 26 -17.75 1.31 -14.65
C LEU A 26 -19.09 1.81 -14.09
N SER A 27 -19.55 2.98 -14.52
CA SER A 27 -20.87 3.50 -14.13
C SER A 27 -22.00 2.58 -14.62
N ALA A 28 -21.93 2.14 -15.88
CA ALA A 28 -22.88 1.19 -16.45
C ALA A 28 -22.85 -0.16 -15.74
N ALA A 29 -21.65 -0.69 -15.45
CA ALA A 29 -21.50 -1.95 -14.71
C ALA A 29 -22.05 -1.85 -13.27
N ARG A 30 -21.86 -0.71 -12.59
CA ARG A 30 -22.46 -0.46 -11.26
C ARG A 30 -23.98 -0.38 -11.29
N ARG A 31 -24.57 0.18 -12.35
CA ARG A 31 -26.03 0.16 -12.54
C ARG A 31 -26.55 -1.26 -12.70
N LYS A 32 -25.93 -2.04 -13.60
CA LYS A 32 -26.26 -3.47 -13.77
C LYS A 32 -26.06 -4.29 -12.49
N GLN A 33 -25.05 -3.97 -11.68
CA GLN A 33 -24.84 -4.62 -10.39
C GLN A 33 -26.02 -4.40 -9.44
N ARG A 34 -26.57 -3.17 -9.39
CA ARG A 34 -27.75 -2.88 -8.56
C ARG A 34 -29.00 -3.61 -9.04
N GLU A 35 -29.14 -3.77 -10.34
CA GLU A 35 -30.29 -4.45 -10.96
C GLU A 35 -30.22 -5.98 -10.82
N THR A 36 -29.05 -6.56 -11.02
CA THR A 36 -28.88 -8.03 -11.11
C THR A 36 -28.33 -8.67 -9.84
N GLY A 37 -27.77 -7.90 -8.91
CA GLY A 37 -27.10 -8.40 -7.71
C GLY A 37 -25.74 -9.08 -7.98
N LYS A 38 -25.31 -9.21 -9.24
CA LYS A 38 -24.04 -9.85 -9.62
C LYS A 38 -22.83 -8.99 -9.25
N ARG A 39 -21.65 -9.62 -9.14
CA ARG A 39 -20.40 -8.86 -8.94
C ARG A 39 -20.06 -8.10 -10.23
N ILE A 40 -19.40 -6.95 -10.08
CA ILE A 40 -18.96 -6.13 -11.22
C ILE A 40 -18.08 -6.93 -12.19
N ALA A 41 -17.22 -7.81 -11.66
CA ALA A 41 -16.35 -8.66 -12.45
C ALA A 41 -17.14 -9.59 -13.38
N ASP A 42 -18.22 -10.21 -12.89
CA ASP A 42 -19.06 -11.12 -13.67
C ASP A 42 -19.79 -10.38 -14.81
N ILE A 43 -20.27 -9.17 -14.52
CA ILE A 43 -20.94 -8.30 -15.51
C ILE A 43 -19.96 -7.88 -16.60
N LEU A 44 -18.72 -7.55 -16.23
CA LEU A 44 -17.67 -7.22 -17.20
C LEU A 44 -17.29 -8.45 -18.02
N LEU A 45 -17.24 -9.63 -17.40
CA LEU A 45 -16.95 -10.89 -18.09
C LEU A 45 -18.00 -11.21 -19.15
N GLU A 46 -19.29 -11.06 -18.82
CA GLU A 46 -20.40 -11.23 -19.77
C GLU A 46 -20.24 -10.30 -20.98
N MET A 47 -19.87 -9.04 -20.77
CA MET A 47 -19.61 -8.09 -21.86
C MET A 47 -18.41 -8.46 -22.74
N ILE A 48 -17.39 -9.12 -22.18
CA ILE A 48 -16.19 -9.55 -22.92
C ILE A 48 -16.54 -10.71 -23.87
N TYR A 49 -17.32 -11.67 -23.38
CA TYR A 49 -17.67 -12.89 -24.12
C TYR A 49 -18.88 -12.74 -25.04
N ASP A 50 -19.68 -11.67 -24.90
CA ASP A 50 -20.85 -11.43 -25.75
C ASP A 50 -20.46 -11.35 -27.24
N PRO A 51 -20.85 -12.31 -28.10
CA PRO A 51 -20.38 -12.40 -29.48
C PRO A 51 -21.06 -11.37 -30.38
N GLN A 52 -20.68 -10.10 -30.25
CA GLN A 52 -21.11 -9.04 -31.17
C GLN A 52 -20.13 -8.87 -32.36
N PRO A 53 -20.63 -8.81 -33.61
CA PRO A 53 -19.80 -8.68 -34.82
C PRO A 53 -19.30 -7.24 -35.09
N ASP A 54 -19.79 -6.24 -34.34
CA ASP A 54 -19.51 -4.84 -34.64
C ASP A 54 -18.08 -4.38 -34.27
N PRO A 55 -17.45 -3.51 -35.09
CA PRO A 55 -16.14 -2.95 -34.78
C PRO A 55 -16.15 -2.05 -33.53
N LYS A 56 -17.28 -1.38 -33.24
CA LYS A 56 -17.48 -0.65 -31.97
C LYS A 56 -17.54 -1.59 -30.77
N ALA A 57 -18.17 -2.76 -30.93
CA ALA A 57 -18.21 -3.78 -29.90
C ALA A 57 -16.82 -4.34 -29.58
N LYS A 58 -15.93 -4.47 -30.56
CA LYS A 58 -14.52 -4.85 -30.32
C LYS A 58 -13.78 -3.86 -29.41
N GLN A 59 -13.99 -2.55 -29.60
CA GLN A 59 -13.38 -1.54 -28.72
C GLN A 59 -13.92 -1.68 -27.29
N ILE A 60 -15.25 -1.80 -27.14
CA ILE A 60 -15.92 -1.98 -25.85
C ILE A 60 -15.38 -3.22 -25.11
N LYS A 61 -15.17 -4.33 -25.82
CA LYS A 61 -14.57 -5.55 -25.27
C LYS A 61 -13.16 -5.32 -24.76
N LEU A 62 -12.30 -4.67 -25.55
CA LEU A 62 -10.94 -4.33 -25.10
C LEU A 62 -10.95 -3.41 -23.88
N THR A 63 -11.94 -2.51 -23.80
CA THR A 63 -12.17 -1.66 -22.63
C THR A 63 -12.54 -2.48 -21.41
N ALA A 64 -13.52 -3.36 -21.56
CA ALA A 64 -14.02 -4.22 -20.49
C ALA A 64 -12.93 -5.15 -19.96
N ILE A 65 -12.10 -5.75 -20.83
CA ILE A 65 -10.95 -6.58 -20.41
C ILE A 65 -10.01 -5.78 -19.51
N ARG A 66 -9.64 -4.56 -19.91
CA ARG A 66 -8.68 -3.77 -19.14
C ARG A 66 -9.24 -3.33 -17.79
N VAL A 67 -10.49 -2.91 -17.77
CA VAL A 67 -11.20 -2.56 -16.52
C VAL A 67 -11.37 -3.79 -15.63
N TYR A 68 -11.63 -4.97 -16.19
CA TYR A 68 -11.72 -6.22 -15.43
C TYR A 68 -10.40 -6.55 -14.73
N TYR A 69 -9.26 -6.42 -15.43
CA TYR A 69 -7.94 -6.57 -14.80
C TYR A 69 -7.70 -5.53 -13.71
N ASP A 70 -8.06 -4.26 -13.92
CA ASP A 70 -7.93 -3.21 -12.91
C ASP A 70 -8.79 -3.48 -11.66
N VAL A 71 -9.93 -4.16 -11.81
CA VAL A 71 -10.83 -4.52 -10.70
C VAL A 71 -10.34 -5.75 -9.93
N ILE A 72 -9.74 -6.72 -10.62
CA ILE A 72 -9.29 -7.99 -10.01
C ILE A 72 -7.88 -7.91 -9.45
N THR A 73 -7.01 -7.11 -10.05
CA THR A 73 -5.68 -6.90 -9.50
C THR A 73 -5.79 -6.12 -8.20
N VAL A 74 -5.65 -6.85 -7.09
CA VAL A 74 -5.47 -6.25 -5.78
C VAL A 74 -4.17 -5.46 -5.84
N LYS A 75 -4.27 -4.13 -5.84
CA LYS A 75 -3.07 -3.29 -5.68
C LYS A 75 -2.46 -3.65 -4.34
N GLU A 76 -1.26 -4.22 -4.35
CA GLU A 76 -0.48 -4.47 -3.15
C GLU A 76 -0.26 -3.14 -2.43
N GLY A 77 -1.12 -2.86 -1.45
CA GLY A 77 -0.94 -1.74 -0.55
C GLY A 77 0.08 -2.17 0.49
N PHE A 78 1.35 -1.80 0.28
CA PHE A 78 2.34 -1.83 1.35
C PHE A 78 1.88 -0.86 2.44
N LYS A 79 1.06 -1.35 3.38
CA LYS A 79 0.78 -0.65 4.63
C LYS A 79 2.01 -0.81 5.49
N THR A 80 2.87 0.20 5.53
CA THR A 80 3.86 0.36 6.59
C THR A 80 3.10 0.46 7.90
N VAL A 81 3.07 -0.65 8.65
CA VAL A 81 2.59 -0.63 10.04
C VAL A 81 3.62 0.17 10.83
N GLU A 82 3.26 1.39 11.23
CA GLU A 82 4.09 2.18 12.14
C GLU A 82 4.24 1.41 13.45
N LYS A 83 5.44 0.89 13.71
CA LYS A 83 5.77 0.23 14.98
C LYS A 83 5.90 1.32 16.05
N HIS A 84 4.81 1.61 16.74
CA HIS A 84 4.90 2.41 17.96
C HIS A 84 5.62 1.60 19.03
N ASN A 85 6.83 2.03 19.41
CA ASN A 85 7.56 1.50 20.55
C ASN A 85 6.88 1.98 21.85
N TYR A 86 5.85 1.26 22.28
CA TYR A 86 5.34 1.39 23.65
C TYR A 86 6.31 0.67 24.60
N ALA A 87 7.39 1.33 24.97
CA ALA A 87 8.21 0.87 26.10
C ALA A 87 7.34 0.92 27.38
N PRO A 88 7.39 -0.08 28.27
CA PRO A 88 6.68 -0.03 29.53
C PRO A 88 7.20 1.12 30.38
N ALA A 89 6.33 2.06 30.74
CA ALA A 89 6.63 3.25 31.53
C ALA A 89 6.81 2.95 33.04
N ILE A 90 7.50 1.86 33.38
CA ILE A 90 7.82 1.52 34.77
C ILE A 90 9.29 1.87 35.00
N GLY A 91 9.55 3.13 35.33
CA GLY A 91 10.84 3.58 35.84
C GLY A 91 11.03 3.11 37.29
N LEU A 92 12.22 2.62 37.63
CA LEU A 92 12.58 2.30 39.01
C LEU A 92 12.58 3.58 39.87
N PRO A 93 12.06 3.53 41.11
CA PRO A 93 12.12 4.68 42.00
C PRO A 93 13.58 5.08 42.28
N PRO A 94 13.87 6.38 42.46
CA PRO A 94 15.23 6.86 42.68
C PRO A 94 15.81 6.26 43.97
N ILE A 95 17.06 5.79 43.86
CA ILE A 95 17.82 5.23 44.99
C ILE A 95 18.12 6.37 45.96
N LYS A 96 17.67 6.24 47.22
CA LYS A 96 18.05 7.18 48.28
C LYS A 96 19.56 7.11 48.52
N GLU A 97 20.23 8.26 48.49
CA GLU A 97 21.66 8.37 48.76
C GLU A 97 21.99 7.80 50.15
N ARG A 98 23.05 6.99 50.24
CA ARG A 98 23.52 6.46 51.53
C ARG A 98 24.10 7.61 52.36
N PRO A 99 23.90 7.62 53.69
CA PRO A 99 24.45 8.65 54.56
C PRO A 99 25.98 8.66 54.46
N LYS A 100 26.57 9.85 54.32
CA LYS A 100 28.01 10.05 54.24
C LYS A 100 28.65 9.56 55.54
N GLU A 101 29.64 8.69 55.43
CA GLU A 101 30.50 8.28 56.54
C GLU A 101 31.21 9.52 57.08
N ILE A 102 31.10 9.73 58.39
CA ILE A 102 31.77 10.85 59.09
C ILE A 102 33.18 10.36 59.41
N ASP A 103 34.18 10.88 58.69
CA ASP A 103 35.58 10.64 59.00
C ASP A 103 35.92 11.31 60.34
N PHE A 104 36.05 10.51 61.40
CA PHE A 104 36.55 10.97 62.69
C PHE A 104 38.05 11.26 62.57
N PHE A 105 38.41 12.54 62.43
CA PHE A 105 39.79 13.01 62.50
C PHE A 105 40.24 13.16 63.96
N ILE A 106 41.25 12.40 64.38
CA ILE A 106 41.90 12.54 65.70
C ILE A 106 43.22 13.31 65.49
N PRO A 107 43.35 14.56 65.95
CA PRO A 107 44.61 15.29 65.86
C PRO A 107 45.61 14.77 66.91
N VAL A 108 46.81 14.40 66.48
CA VAL A 108 47.94 14.12 67.38
C VAL A 108 48.79 15.38 67.49
N GLU A 109 48.76 16.03 68.65
CA GLU A 109 49.64 17.17 68.95
C GLU A 109 51.10 16.71 69.05
N SER A 110 51.95 17.17 68.13
CA SER A 110 53.40 17.00 68.23
C SER A 110 53.99 18.11 69.11
N LYS A 111 54.21 17.78 70.38
CA LYS A 111 54.88 18.66 71.35
C LYS A 111 56.38 18.77 70.98
N LYS A 112 56.76 19.88 70.35
CA LYS A 112 58.16 20.28 70.18
C LYS A 112 58.81 20.49 71.55
N LEU A 113 59.93 19.85 71.81
CA LEU A 113 60.88 20.26 72.84
C LEU A 113 62.23 20.48 72.15
N SER A 114 62.58 21.77 72.17
CA SER A 114 63.85 22.41 71.81
C SER A 114 65.03 21.87 72.60
#